data_AF-A0A7W0VLV3-F1
#
_entry.id   AF-A0A7W0VLV3-F1
#
_cell.length_a   1.000
_cell.length_b   1.000
_cell.length_c   1.000
_cell.angle_alpha   90.00
_cell.angle_beta   90.00
_cell.angle_gamma   90.00
#
_symmetry.space_group_name_H-M   'P 1'
#
loop_
_entity.id
_entity.type
_entity.pdbx_description
1 polymer ?
#
loop_
_entity_poly.entity_id
_entity_poly.type
_entity_poly.pdbx_seq_one_letter_code
_entity_poly.pdbx_strand_id
1 'polypeptide(L)'
;MSLALVGRGASYEFRWLRWVLLRDTVSVLLEDGIIGSKFPRFASIGDALTVGPVRIPADQLADEIKAIQTGLTGVALDALVLAPSTASTLYLGAKVSEPRRLTASELSQIAPPGDAKDLREYFSSLCDSLAAVCAGPGENGMVLSIDG
;
A
#
# COMPACT_ATOMS: atom_id res chain seq x y z
N MET A 1 6.21 -0.11 -13.69
CA MET A 1 6.55 0.52 -12.42
C MET A 1 6.18 -0.42 -11.30
N SER A 2 7.18 -0.93 -10.62
CA SER A 2 7.07 -1.79 -9.44
C SER A 2 7.84 -1.13 -8.31
N LEU A 3 7.56 -1.60 -7.10
CA LEU A 3 8.30 -1.26 -5.90
C LEU A 3 8.85 -2.57 -5.36
N ALA A 4 10.06 -2.53 -4.81
CA ALA A 4 10.58 -3.63 -4.03
C ALA A 4 10.90 -3.19 -2.62
N LEU A 5 10.57 -4.05 -1.65
CA LEU A 5 11.06 -3.94 -0.29
C LEU A 5 12.11 -5.03 -0.07
N VAL A 6 13.29 -4.64 0.39
CA VAL A 6 14.46 -5.50 0.51
C VAL A 6 14.94 -5.51 1.96
N GLY A 7 15.02 -6.71 2.52
CA GLY A 7 15.62 -7.01 3.81
C GLY A 7 16.82 -7.95 3.65
N ARG A 8 17.33 -8.47 4.77
CA ARG A 8 18.35 -9.51 4.78
C ARG A 8 17.75 -10.87 4.44
N GLY A 9 18.07 -11.36 3.24
CA GLY A 9 17.65 -12.70 2.80
C GLY A 9 16.19 -12.81 2.35
N ALA A 10 15.46 -11.69 2.33
CA ALA A 10 14.12 -11.59 1.79
C ALA A 10 13.97 -10.31 0.96
N SER A 11 13.29 -10.42 -0.18
CA SER A 11 12.90 -9.28 -1.01
C SER A 11 11.52 -9.55 -1.57
N TYR A 12 10.70 -8.53 -1.65
CA TYR A 12 9.38 -8.63 -2.25
C TYR A 12 9.16 -7.49 -3.23
N GLU A 13 9.01 -7.84 -4.50
CA GLU A 13 8.62 -6.92 -5.55
C GLU A 13 7.10 -6.98 -5.75
N PHE A 14 6.47 -5.81 -5.85
CA PHE A 14 5.03 -5.67 -6.04
C PHE A 14 4.71 -4.56 -7.02
N ARG A 15 3.55 -4.70 -7.67
CA ARG A 15 3.06 -3.67 -8.58
C ARG A 15 2.74 -2.39 -7.80
N TRP A 16 3.30 -1.26 -8.25
CA TRP A 16 3.03 0.07 -7.70
C TRP A 16 1.52 0.32 -7.56
N LEU A 17 0.74 -0.04 -8.57
CA LEU A 17 -0.72 0.13 -8.58
C LEU A 17 -1.41 -0.54 -7.38
N ARG A 18 -0.98 -1.75 -6.99
CA ARG A 18 -1.58 -2.47 -5.87
C ARG A 18 -1.27 -1.78 -4.54
N TRP A 19 -0.06 -1.23 -4.42
CA TRP A 19 0.35 -0.49 -3.23
C TRP A 19 -0.34 0.88 -3.12
N VAL A 20 -0.44 1.66 -4.20
CA VAL A 20 -1.16 2.95 -4.12
C VAL A 20 -2.64 2.77 -3.82
N LEU A 21 -3.27 1.70 -4.33
CA LEU A 21 -4.66 1.39 -3.99
C LEU A 21 -4.82 1.08 -2.49
N LEU A 22 -3.88 0.31 -1.91
CA LEU A 22 -3.84 0.09 -0.46
C LEU A 22 -3.63 1.41 0.29
N ARG A 23 -2.65 2.21 -0.13
CA ARG A 23 -2.31 3.50 0.48
C ARG A 23 -3.48 4.46 0.49
N ASP A 24 -4.15 4.64 -0.64
CA ASP A 24 -5.27 5.56 -0.76
C ASP A 24 -6.46 5.11 0.11
N THR A 25 -6.70 3.80 0.14
CA THR A 25 -7.73 3.19 0.97
C THR A 25 -7.40 3.33 2.47
N VAL A 26 -6.16 3.07 2.88
CA VAL A 26 -5.68 3.29 4.25
C VAL A 26 -5.81 4.76 4.62
N SER A 27 -5.40 5.67 3.73
CA SER A 27 -5.43 7.09 4.00
C SER A 27 -6.85 7.56 4.28
N VAL A 28 -7.83 7.19 3.46
CA VAL A 28 -9.22 7.62 3.65
C VAL A 28 -9.91 6.91 4.81
N LEU A 29 -9.70 5.61 4.98
CA LEU A 29 -10.44 4.85 5.99
C LEU A 29 -9.82 4.91 7.38
N LEU A 30 -8.51 5.09 7.48
CA LEU A 30 -7.76 4.97 8.73
C LEU A 30 -6.95 6.22 9.10
N GLU A 31 -6.83 7.21 8.19
CA GLU A 31 -6.01 8.43 8.36
C GLU A 31 -6.73 9.74 7.97
N ASP A 32 -8.08 9.76 7.98
CA ASP A 32 -8.90 10.94 7.65
C ASP A 32 -8.55 11.62 6.31
N GLY A 33 -8.05 10.84 5.35
CA GLY A 33 -7.63 11.31 4.01
C GLY A 33 -6.25 11.96 3.96
N ILE A 34 -5.48 11.97 5.07
CA ILE A 34 -4.14 12.53 5.14
C ILE A 34 -3.11 11.40 5.11
N ILE A 35 -2.51 11.16 3.95
CA ILE A 35 -1.52 10.10 3.71
C ILE A 35 -0.37 10.20 4.71
N GLY A 36 -0.14 9.12 5.46
CA GLY A 36 1.01 9.00 6.36
C GLY A 36 0.85 9.77 7.67
N SER A 37 -0.34 10.29 7.99
CA SER A 37 -0.57 10.95 9.29
C SER A 37 -0.53 9.97 10.47
N LYS A 38 -0.92 8.71 10.25
CA LYS A 38 -0.90 7.63 11.24
C LYS A 38 0.10 6.53 10.89
N PHE A 39 0.33 6.29 9.60
CA PHE A 39 1.22 5.24 9.09
C PHE A 39 2.31 5.80 8.16
N PRO A 40 3.19 6.70 8.66
CA PRO A 40 4.20 7.36 7.82
C PRO A 40 5.25 6.39 7.27
N ARG A 41 5.58 5.28 7.93
CA ARG A 41 6.59 4.32 7.42
C ARG A 41 6.00 3.56 6.25
N PHE A 42 4.76 3.11 6.37
CA PHE A 42 4.02 2.50 5.28
C PHE A 42 3.87 3.45 4.08
N ALA A 43 3.53 4.73 4.34
CA ALA A 43 3.44 5.75 3.29
C ALA A 43 4.78 5.98 2.58
N SER A 44 5.89 5.98 3.32
CA SER A 44 7.24 6.26 2.80
C SER A 44 7.78 5.20 1.82
N ILE A 45 7.15 4.02 1.72
CA ILE A 45 7.49 3.01 0.70
C ILE A 45 7.43 3.64 -0.71
N GLY A 46 6.43 4.47 -0.99
CA GLY A 46 6.27 5.10 -2.30
C GLY A 46 7.28 6.19 -2.61
N ASP A 47 7.94 6.74 -1.59
CA ASP A 47 8.92 7.80 -1.78
C ASP A 47 10.09 7.31 -2.65
N ALA A 48 10.35 6.00 -2.66
CA ALA A 48 11.36 5.37 -3.50
C ALA A 48 11.22 5.68 -5.00
N LEU A 49 9.99 5.92 -5.48
CA LEU A 49 9.70 6.28 -6.88
C LEU A 49 10.05 7.73 -7.21
N THR A 50 10.26 8.57 -6.21
CA THR A 50 10.44 10.03 -6.39
C THR A 50 11.81 10.52 -5.93
N VAL A 51 12.31 9.98 -4.82
CA VAL A 51 13.57 10.43 -4.21
C VAL A 51 14.69 9.37 -4.25
N GLY A 52 14.42 8.20 -4.84
CA GLY A 52 15.35 7.08 -4.87
C GLY A 52 15.30 6.24 -3.58
N PRO A 53 16.23 5.29 -3.38
CA PRO A 53 16.14 4.29 -2.31
C PRO A 53 15.88 4.87 -0.90
N VAL A 54 14.87 4.32 -0.21
CA VAL A 54 14.43 4.78 1.11
C VAL A 54 14.69 3.72 2.16
N ARG A 55 15.37 4.08 3.26
CA ARG A 55 15.58 3.20 4.41
C ARG A 55 14.45 3.39 5.41
N ILE A 56 13.78 2.30 5.78
CA ILE A 56 12.61 2.32 6.66
C ILE A 56 12.89 1.41 7.87
N PRO A 57 12.66 1.84 9.13
CA PRO A 57 12.78 0.98 10.29
C PRO A 57 11.81 -0.20 10.20
N ALA A 58 12.34 -1.42 10.24
CA ALA A 58 11.56 -2.62 9.93
C ALA A 58 10.53 -2.95 11.02
N ASP A 59 10.86 -2.72 12.28
CA ASP A 59 9.99 -2.90 13.43
C ASP A 59 8.75 -1.98 13.36
N GLN A 60 8.98 -0.69 13.14
CA GLN A 60 7.92 0.30 13.02
C GLN A 60 7.05 0.05 11.79
N LEU A 61 7.65 -0.32 10.65
CA LEU A 61 6.89 -0.68 9.45
C LEU A 61 6.04 -1.93 9.69
N ALA A 62 6.57 -2.96 10.35
CA ALA A 62 5.82 -4.17 10.68
C ALA A 62 4.62 -3.87 11.59
N ASP A 63 4.80 -3.01 12.60
CA ASP A 63 3.73 -2.57 13.49
C ASP A 63 2.63 -1.82 12.73
N GLU A 64 3.01 -0.91 11.82
CA GLU A 64 2.06 -0.18 10.98
C GLU A 64 1.29 -1.13 10.04
N ILE A 65 1.95 -2.10 9.40
CA ILE A 65 1.30 -3.10 8.55
C ILE A 65 0.28 -3.91 9.34
N LYS A 66 0.63 -4.35 10.55
CA LYS A 66 -0.28 -5.11 11.43
C LYS A 66 -1.50 -4.28 11.83
N ALA A 67 -1.30 -3.00 12.15
CA ALA A 67 -2.38 -2.07 12.47
C ALA A 67 -3.29 -1.84 11.26
N ILE A 68 -2.73 -1.68 10.06
CA ILE A 68 -3.47 -1.57 8.80
C ILE A 68 -4.32 -2.83 8.56
N GLN A 69 -3.73 -4.03 8.65
CA GLN A 69 -4.48 -5.28 8.46
C GLN A 69 -5.64 -5.40 9.45
N THR A 70 -5.43 -5.00 10.71
CA THR A 70 -6.48 -4.99 11.73
C THR A 70 -7.59 -4.00 11.37
N GLY A 71 -7.24 -2.79 10.94
CA GLY A 71 -8.21 -1.75 10.55
C GLY A 71 -9.03 -2.08 9.30
N LEU A 72 -8.51 -2.93 8.42
CA LEU A 72 -9.21 -3.36 7.19
C LEU A 72 -10.08 -4.61 7.38
N THR A 73 -10.05 -5.25 8.55
CA THR A 73 -10.81 -6.47 8.81
C THR A 73 -12.31 -6.18 8.79
N GLY A 74 -13.08 -6.96 8.01
CA GLY A 74 -14.52 -6.79 7.84
C GLY A 74 -14.94 -5.58 6.99
N VAL A 75 -13.99 -4.81 6.45
CA VAL A 75 -14.33 -3.69 5.55
C VAL A 75 -14.62 -4.24 4.15
N ALA A 76 -15.78 -3.87 3.60
CA ALA A 76 -16.23 -4.36 2.29
C ALA A 76 -15.31 -3.90 1.14
N LEU A 77 -15.23 -4.73 0.10
CA LEU A 77 -14.40 -4.45 -1.08
C LEU A 77 -14.80 -3.18 -1.85
N ASP A 78 -16.06 -2.78 -1.77
CA ASP A 78 -16.57 -1.56 -2.40
C ASP A 78 -16.10 -0.27 -1.69
N ALA A 79 -15.42 -0.41 -0.55
CA ALA A 79 -14.76 0.69 0.16
C ALA A 79 -13.35 0.98 -0.36
N LEU A 80 -12.86 0.30 -1.40
CA LEU A 80 -11.63 0.67 -2.09
C LEU A 80 -11.69 2.12 -2.58
N VAL A 81 -10.60 2.86 -2.41
CA VAL A 81 -10.51 4.29 -2.74
C VAL A 81 -9.38 4.57 -3.73
N LEU A 82 -9.64 5.49 -4.65
CA LEU A 82 -8.64 6.15 -5.49
C LEU A 82 -8.49 7.62 -5.05
N ALA A 83 -7.29 7.99 -4.65
CA ALA A 83 -6.95 9.38 -4.37
C ALA A 83 -6.79 10.18 -5.69
N PRO A 84 -6.98 11.51 -5.65
CA PRO A 84 -6.77 12.40 -6.79
C PRO A 84 -5.44 12.22 -7.53
N SER A 85 -4.35 12.09 -6.78
CA SER A 85 -3.00 11.92 -7.33
C SER A 85 -2.87 10.60 -8.09
N THR A 86 -3.37 9.51 -7.52
CA THR A 86 -3.38 8.18 -8.16
C THR A 86 -4.26 8.18 -9.41
N ALA A 87 -5.45 8.76 -9.33
CA ALA A 87 -6.37 8.85 -10.47
C ALA A 87 -5.77 9.69 -11.61
N SER A 88 -5.06 10.77 -11.29
CA SER A 88 -4.38 11.61 -12.28
C SER A 88 -3.30 10.82 -13.04
N THR A 89 -2.57 9.94 -12.34
CA THR A 89 -1.56 9.06 -12.95
C THR A 89 -2.18 7.95 -13.79
N LEU A 90 -3.30 7.36 -13.36
CA LEU A 90 -3.94 6.25 -14.08
C LEU A 90 -4.74 6.68 -15.31
N TYR A 91 -5.45 7.82 -15.23
CA TYR A 91 -6.41 8.25 -16.24
C TYR A 91 -5.92 9.45 -17.07
N LEU A 92 -4.61 9.76 -17.03
CA LEU A 92 -3.95 10.80 -17.82
C LEU A 92 -4.78 12.11 -17.88
N GLY A 93 -4.91 12.79 -16.74
CA GLY A 93 -5.51 14.12 -16.69
C GLY A 93 -6.97 14.19 -16.22
N ALA A 94 -7.51 13.12 -15.63
CA ALA A 94 -8.77 13.21 -14.90
C ALA A 94 -8.60 14.16 -13.70
N LYS A 95 -9.29 15.31 -13.70
CA LYS A 95 -9.41 16.20 -12.55
C LYS A 95 -10.34 15.58 -11.51
N VAL A 96 -9.82 14.61 -10.79
CA VAL A 96 -10.45 14.14 -9.55
C VAL A 96 -10.03 15.12 -8.47
N SER A 97 -10.97 15.87 -7.89
CA SER A 97 -10.69 16.86 -6.85
C SER A 97 -10.65 16.27 -5.44
N GLU A 98 -11.29 15.12 -5.25
CA GLU A 98 -11.44 14.46 -3.94
C GLU A 98 -11.26 12.95 -4.07
N PRO A 99 -10.76 12.25 -3.03
CA PRO A 99 -10.73 10.79 -3.02
C PRO A 99 -12.13 10.21 -3.27
N ARG A 100 -12.20 9.17 -4.10
CA ARG A 100 -13.48 8.53 -4.42
C ARG A 100 -13.38 7.03 -4.38
N ARG A 101 -14.52 6.38 -4.15
CA ARG A 101 -14.64 4.94 -4.33
C ARG A 101 -14.43 4.55 -5.79
N LEU A 102 -13.97 3.33 -6.00
CA LEU A 102 -13.91 2.75 -7.33
C LEU A 102 -15.34 2.53 -7.86
N THR A 103 -15.54 2.77 -9.15
CA THR A 103 -16.76 2.38 -9.86
C THR A 103 -16.83 0.86 -10.00
N ALA A 104 -18.01 0.31 -10.29
CA ALA A 104 -18.18 -1.13 -10.53
C ALA A 104 -17.27 -1.65 -11.66
N SER A 105 -17.08 -0.85 -12.72
CA SER A 105 -16.18 -1.21 -13.82
C SER A 105 -14.71 -1.21 -13.38
N GLU A 106 -14.28 -0.25 -12.57
CA GLU A 106 -12.93 -0.23 -12.04
C GLU A 106 -12.73 -1.41 -11.08
N LEU A 107 -13.66 -1.63 -10.16
CA LEU A 107 -13.65 -2.82 -9.29
C LEU A 107 -13.51 -4.10 -10.10
N SER A 108 -14.22 -4.29 -11.22
CA SER A 108 -14.05 -5.50 -12.04
C SER A 108 -12.68 -5.65 -12.71
N GLN A 109 -11.93 -4.55 -12.89
CA GLN A 109 -10.62 -4.54 -13.52
C GLN A 109 -9.46 -4.72 -12.51
N ILE A 110 -9.68 -4.35 -11.24
CA ILE A 110 -8.70 -4.46 -10.15
C ILE A 110 -9.10 -5.45 -9.06
N ALA A 111 -10.30 -6.02 -9.12
CA ALA A 111 -10.68 -7.18 -8.32
C ALA A 111 -9.71 -8.32 -8.63
N PRO A 112 -9.21 -9.04 -7.61
CA PRO A 112 -8.36 -10.18 -7.87
C PRO A 112 -9.26 -11.28 -8.48
N PRO A 113 -8.71 -12.22 -9.24
CA PRO A 113 -9.37 -13.50 -9.39
C PRO A 113 -9.35 -14.19 -8.00
N GLY A 114 -10.44 -14.12 -7.23
CA GLY A 114 -10.53 -14.81 -5.94
C GLY A 114 -11.71 -14.46 -5.04
N ASP A 115 -11.85 -15.24 -3.96
CA ASP A 115 -13.00 -15.23 -3.03
C ASP A 115 -12.83 -14.30 -1.82
N ALA A 116 -12.02 -13.23 -1.95
CA ALA A 116 -11.75 -12.31 -0.84
C ALA A 116 -13.05 -11.68 -0.31
N LYS A 117 -13.28 -11.77 0.99
CA LYS A 117 -14.53 -11.32 1.63
C LYS A 117 -14.47 -9.88 2.09
N ASP A 118 -13.27 -9.39 2.38
CA ASP A 118 -13.02 -8.05 2.88
C ASP A 118 -11.68 -7.49 2.38
N LEU A 119 -11.41 -6.21 2.67
CA LEU A 119 -10.18 -5.54 2.27
C LEU A 119 -8.93 -6.16 2.90
N ARG A 120 -9.03 -6.70 4.11
CA ARG A 120 -7.91 -7.38 4.77
C ARG A 120 -7.49 -8.63 3.99
N GLU A 121 -8.44 -9.44 3.54
CA GLU A 121 -8.17 -10.60 2.69
C GLU A 121 -7.67 -10.18 1.31
N TYR A 122 -8.24 -9.14 0.71
CA TYR A 122 -7.82 -8.60 -0.60
C TYR A 122 -6.35 -8.14 -0.60
N PHE A 123 -5.89 -7.50 0.48
CA PHE A 123 -4.50 -7.02 0.61
C PHE A 123 -3.56 -7.97 1.35
N SER A 124 -4.04 -9.13 1.84
CA SER A 124 -3.28 -10.08 2.66
C SER A 124 -1.90 -10.41 2.07
N SER A 125 -1.86 -10.88 0.82
CA SER A 125 -0.61 -11.24 0.15
C SER A 125 0.41 -10.09 0.11
N LEU A 126 -0.03 -8.84 -0.09
CA LEU A 126 0.87 -7.68 -0.08
C LEU A 126 1.36 -7.42 1.34
N CYS A 127 0.46 -7.29 2.31
CA CYS A 127 0.81 -6.99 3.70
C CYS A 127 1.68 -8.09 4.34
N ASP A 128 1.33 -9.35 4.14
CA ASP A 128 2.06 -10.50 4.69
C ASP A 128 3.47 -10.58 4.10
N SER A 129 3.64 -10.30 2.81
CA SER A 129 4.96 -10.28 2.17
C SER A 129 5.81 -9.11 2.66
N LEU A 130 5.22 -7.91 2.85
CA LEU A 130 5.92 -6.78 3.44
C LEU A 130 6.34 -7.08 4.89
N ALA A 131 5.46 -7.68 5.68
CA ALA A 131 5.76 -8.10 7.06
C ALA A 131 6.86 -9.18 7.10
N ALA A 132 6.85 -10.13 6.16
CA ALA A 132 7.88 -11.15 6.05
C ALA A 132 9.26 -10.55 5.74
N VAL A 133 9.32 -9.54 4.86
CA VAL A 133 10.57 -8.80 4.63
C VAL A 133 11.03 -8.06 5.89
N CYS A 134 10.10 -7.45 6.64
CA CYS A 134 10.42 -6.77 7.90
C CYS A 134 10.94 -7.71 9.00
N ALA A 135 10.56 -9.00 8.97
CA ALA A 135 11.05 -10.00 9.91
C ALA A 135 12.54 -10.35 9.69
N GLY A 136 13.08 -10.07 8.51
CA GLY A 136 14.50 -10.20 8.18
C GLY A 136 15.10 -8.84 7.82
N PRO A 137 15.29 -7.90 8.77
CA PRO A 137 15.82 -6.58 8.45
C PRO A 137 17.28 -6.65 8.00
N GLY A 138 17.68 -5.69 7.18
CA GLY A 138 19.07 -5.44 6.79
C GLY A 138 19.88 -4.79 7.92
N GLU A 139 20.91 -4.03 7.51
CA GLU A 139 21.76 -3.32 8.46
C GLU A 139 20.98 -2.34 9.34
N ASN A 140 21.32 -2.31 10.63
CA ASN A 140 20.75 -1.43 11.65
C ASN A 140 19.22 -1.56 11.82
N GLY A 141 18.63 -2.73 11.54
CA GLY A 141 17.19 -2.94 11.70
C GLY A 141 16.35 -2.28 10.60
N MET A 142 16.95 -1.90 9.48
CA MET A 142 16.27 -1.21 8.38
C MET A 142 15.94 -2.17 7.25
N VAL A 143 14.81 -1.93 6.58
CA VAL A 143 14.53 -2.43 5.24
C VAL A 143 14.73 -1.31 4.22
N LEU A 144 15.00 -1.67 2.97
CA LEU A 144 15.20 -0.73 1.88
C LEU A 144 14.02 -0.82 0.90
N SER A 145 13.35 0.30 0.65
CA SER A 145 12.41 0.42 -0.45
C SER A 145 13.10 1.00 -1.67
N ILE A 146 12.91 0.39 -2.83
CA ILE A 146 13.50 0.79 -4.12
C ILE A 146 12.47 0.75 -5.24
N ASP A 147 12.68 1.56 -6.28
CA ASP A 147 12.00 1.40 -7.57
C ASP A 147 12.51 0.11 -8.25
N GLY A 148 11.57 -0.67 -8.79
CA GLY A 148 11.80 -2.00 -9.36
C GLY A 148 12.04 -2.00 -10.87
#